data_AF-A0A960L1S7-F1
#
_entry.id   AF-A0A960L1S7-F1
#
_cell.length_a   1.000
_cell.length_b   1.000
_cell.length_c   1.000
_cell.angle_alpha   90.00
_cell.angle_beta   90.00
_cell.angle_gamma   90.00
#
_symmetry.space_group_name_H-M   'P 1'
#
loop_
_entity.id
_entity.type
_entity.pdbx_description
1 polymer ?
#
loop_
_entity_poly.entity_id
_entity_poly.type
_entity_poly.pdbx_seq_one_letter_code
_entity_poly.pdbx_strand_id
1 'polypeptide(L)'
;MKIQDSLNQLQLPTQENRTSKKADGSFGDMLQKAINDVNQLQKDADTQIKDLITGESQDMHKTIMAVQQADTSFKVMMQVRNKIIEAYKEISRSSI
;
A
#
# COMPACT_ATOMS: atom_id res chain seq x y z
N MET A 1 6.44 -61.63 -25.32
CA MET A 1 7.11 -60.77 -24.33
C MET A 1 7.01 -59.32 -24.83
N LYS A 2 5.93 -58.61 -24.49
CA LYS A 2 5.64 -57.21 -24.90
C LYS A 2 5.01 -56.43 -23.74
N ILE A 3 5.55 -56.61 -22.52
CA ILE A 3 4.98 -56.02 -21.30
C ILE A 3 5.97 -55.05 -20.62
N GLN A 4 6.98 -54.57 -21.35
CA GLN A 4 7.92 -53.57 -20.83
C GLN A 4 7.69 -52.15 -21.39
N ASP A 5 6.97 -52.00 -22.50
CA ASP A 5 6.78 -50.69 -23.17
C ASP A 5 5.59 -49.87 -22.66
N SER A 6 4.84 -50.36 -21.66
CA SER A 6 3.61 -49.70 -21.17
C SER A 6 3.74 -48.98 -19.83
N LEU A 7 4.95 -48.84 -19.27
CA LEU A 7 5.15 -48.15 -17.98
C LEU A 7 5.75 -46.74 -18.10
N ASN A 8 5.87 -46.19 -19.31
CA ASN A 8 6.41 -44.85 -19.53
C ASN A 8 5.34 -43.78 -19.81
N GLN A 9 4.08 -44.00 -19.39
CA GLN A 9 2.98 -43.04 -19.60
C GLN A 9 2.26 -42.58 -18.31
N LEU A 10 2.93 -42.62 -17.17
CA LEU A 10 2.54 -41.78 -16.01
C LEU A 10 3.69 -40.84 -15.61
N GLN A 11 4.20 -40.06 -16.57
CA GLN A 11 4.73 -38.75 -16.20
C GLN A 11 3.53 -37.85 -15.87
N LEU A 12 3.29 -37.67 -14.57
CA LEU A 12 2.51 -36.55 -14.08
C LEU A 12 3.10 -35.26 -14.66
N PRO A 13 2.29 -34.30 -15.14
CA PRO A 13 2.80 -32.98 -15.42
C PRO A 13 3.21 -32.38 -14.07
N THR A 14 4.49 -32.48 -13.74
CA THR A 14 5.11 -31.66 -12.71
C THR A 14 4.96 -30.23 -13.21
N GLN A 15 3.96 -29.52 -12.67
CA GLN A 15 3.81 -28.08 -12.83
C GLN A 15 4.99 -27.39 -12.15
N GLU A 16 6.15 -27.45 -12.78
CA GLU A 16 7.32 -26.65 -12.47
C GLU A 16 7.19 -25.32 -13.21
N ASN A 17 6.12 -24.58 -12.90
CA ASN A 17 6.08 -23.13 -13.14
C ASN A 17 4.96 -22.50 -12.32
N ARG A 18 4.99 -22.70 -10.99
CA ARG A 18 4.55 -21.62 -10.10
C ARG A 18 5.65 -20.59 -10.11
N THR A 19 5.79 -19.87 -11.22
CA THR A 19 6.26 -18.49 -11.16
C THR A 19 5.42 -17.88 -10.06
N SER A 20 6.06 -17.62 -8.92
CA SER A 20 5.56 -16.70 -7.92
C SER A 20 5.22 -15.45 -8.70
N LYS A 21 3.96 -15.33 -9.13
CA LYS A 21 3.38 -14.10 -9.62
C LYS A 21 3.72 -13.15 -8.49
N LYS A 22 4.71 -12.28 -8.72
CA LYS A 22 5.12 -11.27 -7.75
C LYS A 22 3.81 -10.67 -7.30
N ALA A 23 3.45 -10.91 -6.03
CA ALA A 23 2.23 -10.35 -5.50
C ALA A 23 2.31 -8.86 -5.83
N ASP A 24 1.36 -8.37 -6.62
CA ASP A 24 1.36 -6.98 -7.05
C ASP A 24 1.38 -6.11 -5.79
N GLY A 25 2.56 -5.54 -5.50
CA GLY A 25 2.89 -4.81 -4.28
C GLY A 25 2.93 -5.67 -3.01
N SER A 26 4.08 -5.70 -2.31
CA SER A 26 4.06 -6.13 -0.91
C SER A 26 3.21 -5.16 -0.08
N PHE A 27 2.70 -5.61 1.08
CA PHE A 27 2.00 -4.71 2.02
C PHE A 27 2.87 -3.49 2.38
N GLY A 28 4.19 -3.69 2.50
CA GLY A 28 5.15 -2.60 2.73
C GLY A 28 5.16 -1.58 1.61
N ASP A 29 5.09 -2.02 0.34
CA ASP A 29 5.02 -1.12 -0.81
C ASP A 29 3.72 -0.31 -0.83
N MET A 30 2.59 -0.96 -0.50
CA MET A 30 1.30 -0.28 -0.40
C MET A 30 1.29 0.75 0.73
N LEU A 31 1.86 0.40 1.89
CA LEU A 31 1.99 1.31 3.02
C LEU A 31 2.90 2.50 2.67
N GLN A 32 4.05 2.24 2.05
CA GLN A 32 4.97 3.29 1.61
C GLN A 32 4.28 4.23 0.62
N LYS A 33 3.51 3.68 -0.32
CA LYS A 33 2.71 4.48 -1.25
C LYS A 33 1.69 5.33 -0.51
N ALA A 34 0.93 4.76 0.42
CA ALA A 34 -0.06 5.51 1.19
C ALA A 34 0.56 6.67 2.00
N ILE A 35 1.74 6.45 2.60
CA ILE A 35 2.50 7.50 3.30
C ILE A 35 2.91 8.62 2.33
N ASN A 36 3.41 8.26 1.15
CA ASN A 36 3.79 9.22 0.12
C ASN A 36 2.58 10.01 -0.39
N ASP A 37 1.43 9.34 -0.58
CA ASP A 37 0.19 9.98 -1.01
C ASP A 37 -0.28 11.00 0.03
N VAL A 38 -0.24 10.68 1.33
CA VAL A 38 -0.59 11.64 2.42
C VAL A 38 0.38 12.83 2.45
N ASN A 39 1.68 12.59 2.28
CA ASN A 39 2.68 13.65 2.21
C ASN A 39 2.43 14.58 1.01
N GLN A 40 2.02 14.02 -0.13
CA GLN A 40 1.68 14.82 -1.30
C GLN A 40 0.45 15.69 -1.03
N LEU A 41 -0.61 15.13 -0.43
CA LEU A 41 -1.80 15.89 -0.05
C LEU A 41 -1.47 17.05 0.90
N GLN A 42 -0.55 16.86 1.84
CA GLN A 42 -0.10 17.93 2.73
C GLN A 42 0.62 19.05 1.95
N LYS A 43 1.56 18.70 1.06
CA LYS A 43 2.25 19.70 0.22
C LYS A 43 1.32 20.45 -0.72
N ASP A 44 0.33 19.75 -1.27
CA ASP A 44 -0.67 20.35 -2.15
C ASP A 44 -1.53 21.35 -1.36
N ALA A 45 -1.96 20.97 -0.14
CA ALA A 45 -2.68 21.87 0.76
C ALA A 45 -1.84 23.10 1.14
N ASP A 46 -0.57 22.93 1.49
CA ASP A 46 0.34 24.03 1.81
C ASP A 46 0.53 24.99 0.64
N THR A 47 0.62 24.45 -0.58
CA THR A 47 0.70 25.25 -1.81
C THR A 47 -0.58 26.05 -2.03
N GLN A 48 -1.75 25.41 -1.93
CA GLN A 48 -3.04 26.09 -2.09
C GLN A 48 -3.28 27.16 -1.00
N ILE A 49 -2.78 26.95 0.22
CA ILE A 49 -2.81 27.96 1.28
C ILE A 49 -1.92 29.14 0.89
N LYS A 50 -0.71 28.87 0.44
CA LYS A 50 0.23 29.91 0.03
C LYS A 50 -0.36 30.75 -1.10
N ASP A 51 -0.87 30.12 -2.16
CA ASP A 51 -1.44 30.79 -3.33
C ASP A 51 -2.65 31.65 -2.93
N LEU A 52 -3.45 31.20 -1.96
CA LEU A 52 -4.58 31.96 -1.44
C LEU A 52 -4.12 33.20 -0.66
N ILE A 53 -3.09 33.08 0.18
CA ILE A 53 -2.59 34.19 1.02
C ILE A 53 -1.80 35.21 0.18
N THR A 54 -1.09 34.76 -0.85
CA THR A 54 -0.37 35.65 -1.79
C THR A 54 -1.31 36.32 -2.80
N GLY A 55 -2.56 35.85 -2.88
CA GLY A 55 -3.55 36.36 -3.84
C GLY A 55 -3.38 35.82 -5.27
N GLU A 56 -2.49 34.85 -5.47
CA GLU A 56 -2.35 34.11 -6.74
C GLU A 56 -3.58 33.25 -7.06
N SER A 57 -4.29 32.80 -6.02
CA SER A 57 -5.59 32.14 -6.10
C SER A 57 -6.61 32.85 -5.23
N GLN A 58 -7.85 32.96 -5.72
CA GLN A 58 -9.00 33.43 -4.92
C GLN A 58 -9.96 32.31 -4.54
N ASP A 59 -9.62 31.06 -4.88
CA ASP A 59 -10.49 29.91 -4.67
C ASP A 59 -10.31 29.34 -3.26
N MET A 60 -10.86 30.06 -2.28
CA MET A 60 -10.86 29.65 -0.87
C MET A 60 -11.51 28.27 -0.67
N HIS A 61 -12.53 27.93 -1.45
CA HIS A 61 -13.21 26.64 -1.35
C HIS A 61 -12.24 25.49 -1.68
N LYS A 62 -11.49 25.59 -2.77
CA LYS A 62 -10.48 24.57 -3.10
C LYS A 62 -9.41 24.45 -2.04
N THR A 63 -8.90 25.56 -1.50
CA THR A 63 -7.90 25.53 -0.44
C THR A 63 -8.42 24.81 0.80
N ILE A 64 -9.62 25.16 1.27
CA ILE A 64 -10.24 24.50 2.44
C ILE A 64 -10.46 23.01 2.18
N MET A 65 -10.91 22.63 0.97
CA MET A 65 -11.09 21.22 0.61
C MET A 65 -9.77 20.45 0.61
N ALA A 66 -8.70 21.03 0.04
CA ALA A 66 -7.37 20.41 0.05
C ALA A 66 -6.86 20.19 1.48
N VAL A 67 -7.00 21.19 2.35
CA VAL A 67 -6.64 21.08 3.77
C VAL A 67 -7.44 19.99 4.48
N GLN A 68 -8.76 19.95 4.28
CA GLN A 68 -9.62 18.95 4.90
C GLN A 68 -9.28 17.53 4.42
N GLN A 69 -8.96 17.38 3.14
CA GLN A 69 -8.54 16.11 2.54
C GLN A 69 -7.20 15.65 3.12
N ALA A 70 -6.23 16.55 3.27
CA ALA A 70 -4.94 16.25 3.88
C ALA A 70 -5.09 15.83 5.35
N ASP A 71 -5.85 16.58 6.15
CA ASP A 71 -6.10 16.28 7.57
C ASP A 71 -6.81 14.93 7.76
N THR A 72 -7.86 14.67 6.98
CA THR A 72 -8.61 13.41 7.07
C THR A 72 -7.73 12.22 6.69
N SER A 73 -6.97 12.33 5.60
CA SER A 73 -6.04 11.29 5.15
C SER A 73 -4.93 11.02 6.18
N PHE A 74 -4.41 12.08 6.80
CA PHE A 74 -3.41 11.96 7.87
C PHE A 74 -3.96 11.24 9.10
N LYS A 75 -5.18 11.58 9.54
CA LYS A 75 -5.86 10.90 10.66
C LYS A 75 -6.00 9.40 10.40
N VAL A 76 -6.40 9.03 9.18
CA VAL A 76 -6.50 7.62 8.77
C VAL A 76 -5.12 6.95 8.81
N MET A 77 -4.08 7.59 8.26
CA MET A 77 -2.71 7.07 8.31
C MET A 77 -2.23 6.83 9.75
N MET A 78 -2.53 7.74 10.68
CA MET A 78 -2.17 7.57 12.09
C MET A 78 -2.85 6.35 12.72
N GLN A 79 -4.11 6.08 12.37
CA GLN A 79 -4.78 4.86 12.82
C GLN A 79 -4.09 3.60 12.27
N VAL A 80 -3.74 3.60 10.98
CA VAL A 80 -3.01 2.49 10.35
C VAL A 80 -1.64 2.28 11.02
N ARG A 81 -0.87 3.36 11.23
CA ARG A 81 0.41 3.34 11.95
C ARG A 81 0.26 2.70 13.33
N ASN A 82 -0.75 3.12 14.09
CA ASN A 82 -1.00 2.57 15.42
C ASN A 82 -1.31 1.07 15.35
N LYS A 83 -2.12 0.62 14.39
CA LYS A 83 -2.44 -0.81 14.23
C LYS A 83 -1.25 -1.66 13.81
N ILE A 84 -0.36 -1.13 13.00
CA ILE A 84 0.89 -1.80 12.65
C ILE A 84 1.79 -1.95 13.89
N ILE A 85 1.92 -0.90 14.71
CA ILE A 85 2.69 -0.95 15.95
C ILE A 85 2.07 -1.95 16.94
N GLU A 86 0.75 -1.98 17.06
CA GLU A 86 0.03 -2.96 17.89
C GLU A 86 0.29 -4.39 17.40
N ALA A 87 0.15 -4.65 16.09
CA ALA A 87 0.39 -5.97 15.51
C ALA A 87 1.84 -6.44 15.72
N TYR A 88 2.82 -5.55 15.57
CA TYR A 88 4.22 -5.86 15.86
C TYR A 88 4.42 -6.24 17.34
N LYS A 89 3.86 -5.45 18.26
CA LYS A 89 3.92 -5.74 19.70
C LYS A 89 3.27 -7.09 20.04
N GLU A 90 2.17 -7.44 19.36
CA GLU A 90 1.45 -8.69 19.60
C GLU A 90 2.26 -9.92 19.14
N ILE A 91 2.85 -9.86 17.95
CA ILE A 91 3.74 -10.91 17.43
C ILE A 91 4.95 -11.09 18.37
N SER A 92 5.55 -9.98 18.83
CA SER A 92 6.67 -10.03 19.77
C SER A 92 6.30 -10.67 21.11
N ARG A 93 5.04 -10.57 21.57
CA ARG A 93 4.56 -11.20 22.80
C ARG A 93 4.20 -12.66 22.61
N SER A 94 3.58 -13.01 21.48
CA SER A 94 3.17 -14.39 21.18
C SER A 94 4.35 -15.31 20.86
N SER A 95 5.52 -14.74 20.55
CA SER A 95 6.75 -15.50 20.23
C SER A 95 7.64 -15.75 21.46
N ILE A 96 7.20 -15.36 22.67
CA ILE A 96 7.88 -15.62 23.95
C ILE A 96 7.15 -16.73 24.68
#